data_AF-A0A2M7GYV1-F1
#
_entry.id   AF-A0A2M7GYV1-F1
#
_cell.length_a   1.000
_cell.length_b   1.000
_cell.length_c   1.000
_cell.angle_alpha   90.00
_cell.angle_beta   90.00
_cell.angle_gamma   90.00
#
_symmetry.space_group_name_H-M   'P 1'
#
loop_
_entity.id
_entity.type
_entity.pdbx_description
1 polymer ?
#
loop_
_entity_poly.entity_id
_entity_poly.type
_entity_poly.pdbx_seq_one_letter_code
_entity_poly.pdbx_strand_id
1 'polypeptide(L)' 'MKTLINQEKDEMKELLKGAMINAFEERQDMFYGLFVEAIEDMALAKAIKESEKTKSVSRNDIFKILKS' A
#
# COMPACT_ATOMS: atom_id res chain seq x y z
N MET A 1 -31.02 -12.28 -31.05
CA MET A 1 -31.07 -10.93 -30.42
C MET A 1 -30.47 -10.92 -29.01
N LYS A 2 -30.94 -11.75 -28.07
CA LYS A 2 -30.38 -11.82 -26.69
C LYS A 2 -28.88 -12.18 -26.62
N THR A 3 -28.40 -13.06 -27.48
CA THR A 3 -27.00 -13.50 -27.51
C THR A 3 -26.04 -12.40 -27.97
N LEU A 4 -26.45 -11.55 -28.91
CA LEU A 4 -25.65 -10.43 -29.42
C LEU A 4 -25.46 -9.34 -28.35
N ILE A 5 -26.53 -8.99 -27.62
CA ILE A 5 -26.49 -8.02 -26.52
C ILE A 5 -25.57 -8.49 -25.38
N ASN A 6 -25.53 -9.80 -25.11
CA ASN A 6 -24.62 -10.36 -24.11
C ASN A 6 -23.15 -10.29 -24.58
N GLN A 7 -22.86 -10.52 -25.86
CA GLN A 7 -21.49 -10.40 -26.39
C GLN A 7 -20.97 -8.95 -26.31
N GLU A 8 -21.76 -7.97 -26.73
CA GLU A 8 -21.39 -6.54 -26.62
C GLU A 8 -21.12 -6.13 -25.16
N LYS A 9 -21.91 -6.66 -24.22
CA LYS A 9 -21.72 -6.42 -22.78
C LYS A 9 -20.41 -7.02 -22.28
N ASP A 10 -20.07 -8.23 -22.71
CA ASP A 10 -18.82 -8.88 -22.31
C ASP A 10 -17.60 -8.17 -22.93
N GLU A 11 -17.68 -7.72 -24.18
CA GLU A 11 -16.64 -6.91 -24.83
C GLU A 11 -16.43 -5.57 -24.12
N MET A 12 -17.52 -4.86 -23.78
CA MET A 12 -17.45 -3.62 -23.01
C MET A 12 -16.81 -3.83 -21.64
N LYS A 13 -17.10 -4.96 -20.98
CA LYS A 13 -16.51 -5.32 -19.69
C LYS A 13 -14.99 -5.53 -19.80
N GLU A 14 -14.54 -6.21 -20.84
CA GLU A 14 -13.11 -6.43 -21.07
C GLU A 14 -12.38 -5.13 -21.44
N LEU A 15 -13.01 -4.25 -22.23
CA LEU A 15 -12.47 -2.91 -22.51
C LEU A 15 -12.33 -2.08 -21.23
N LEU A 16 -13.33 -2.10 -20.35
CA LEU A 16 -13.27 -1.38 -19.08
C LEU A 16 -12.15 -1.91 -18.19
N LYS A 17 -12.01 -3.24 -18.07
CA LYS A 17 -10.90 -3.84 -17.31
C LYS A 17 -9.55 -3.45 -17.87
N GLY A 18 -9.39 -3.51 -19.20
CA GLY A 18 -8.16 -3.10 -19.87
C GLY A 18 -7.82 -1.64 -19.59
N ALA A 19 -8.80 -0.73 -19.70
CA ALA A 19 -8.63 0.68 -19.37
C ALA A 19 -8.22 0.90 -17.90
N MET A 20 -8.80 0.14 -16.97
CA MET A 20 -8.41 0.20 -15.55
C MET A 20 -6.99 -0.29 -15.32
N ILE A 21 -6.61 -1.44 -15.92
CA ILE A 21 -5.25 -1.99 -15.81
C ILE A 21 -4.24 -0.99 -16.37
N ASN A 22 -4.50 -0.45 -17.57
CA ASN A 22 -3.62 0.56 -18.18
C ASN A 22 -3.48 1.80 -17.29
N ALA A 23 -4.58 2.27 -16.68
CA ALA A 23 -4.52 3.41 -15.76
C ALA A 23 -3.67 3.11 -14.50
N PHE A 24 -3.68 1.86 -14.01
CA PHE A 24 -2.81 1.43 -12.91
C PHE A 24 -1.33 1.35 -13.34
N GLU A 25 -1.06 0.83 -14.54
CA GLU A 25 0.30 0.72 -15.08
C GLU A 25 0.91 2.10 -15.39
N GLU A 26 0.16 3.00 -16.02
CA GLU A 26 0.61 4.36 -16.36
C GLU A 26 0.87 5.22 -15.13
N ARG A 27 0.22 4.90 -13.99
CA ARG A 27 0.32 5.63 -12.73
C ARG A 27 0.94 4.77 -11.62
N GLN A 28 1.77 3.81 -11.99
CA GLN A 28 2.40 2.87 -11.06
C GLN A 28 3.16 3.59 -9.94
N ASP A 29 3.81 4.72 -10.25
CA ASP A 29 4.52 5.58 -9.31
C ASP A 29 3.59 6.13 -8.21
N MET A 30 2.41 6.62 -8.59
CA MET A 30 1.41 7.14 -7.68
C MET A 30 0.88 6.04 -6.74
N PHE A 31 0.58 4.86 -7.29
CA PHE A 31 0.11 3.73 -6.48
C PHE A 31 1.21 3.20 -5.56
N TYR A 32 2.44 3.09 -6.06
CA TYR A 32 3.59 2.71 -5.25
C TYR A 32 3.76 3.65 -4.05
N GLY A 33 3.74 4.98 -4.28
CA GLY A 33 3.81 5.97 -3.22
C GLY A 33 2.69 5.81 -2.19
N LEU A 34 1.45 5.65 -2.65
CA LEU A 34 0.29 5.45 -1.78
C LEU A 34 0.41 4.18 -0.92
N PHE A 35 0.87 3.06 -1.50
CA PHE A 35 1.07 1.82 -0.76
C PHE A 35 2.23 1.92 0.23
N VAL A 36 3.33 2.56 -0.14
CA VAL A 36 4.47 2.79 0.76
C VAL A 36 4.02 3.60 1.98
N GLU A 37 3.35 4.72 1.76
CA GLU A 37 2.85 5.59 2.83
C GLU A 37 1.89 4.81 3.77
N ALA A 38 0.93 4.07 3.21
CA ALA A 38 0.01 3.27 4.00
C ALA A 38 0.74 2.20 4.85
N ILE A 39 1.75 1.53 4.29
CA ILE A 39 2.54 0.53 5.02
C ILE A 39 3.39 1.20 6.11
N GLU A 40 3.99 2.35 5.83
CA GLU A 40 4.77 3.12 6.80
C GLU A 40 3.91 3.55 8.00
N ASP A 41 2.72 4.10 7.75
CA ASP A 41 1.77 4.48 8.80
C ASP A 41 1.33 3.28 9.65
N MET A 42 1.03 2.15 9.01
CA MET A 42 0.67 0.91 9.71
C MET A 42 1.83 0.40 10.58
N ALA A 43 3.06 0.42 10.05
CA ALA A 43 4.25 -0.01 10.76
C ALA A 43 4.54 0.90 11.95
N LEU A 44 4.42 2.22 11.80
CA LEU A 44 4.61 3.19 12.86
C LEU A 44 3.57 3.04 13.98
N ALA A 45 2.29 2.92 13.62
CA ALA A 45 1.21 2.70 14.58
C ALA A 45 1.44 1.41 15.40
N LYS A 46 1.91 0.35 14.73
CA LYS A 46 2.29 -0.90 15.39
C LYS A 46 3.48 -0.71 16.33
N ALA A 47 4.54 -0.03 15.90
CA ALA A 47 5.72 0.23 16.71
C ALA A 47 5.39 1.03 17.98
N ILE A 48 4.54 2.05 17.87
CA ILE A 48 4.05 2.83 19.02
C ILE A 48 3.33 1.90 20.01
N LYS A 49 2.37 1.10 19.54
CA LYS A 49 1.60 0.18 20.38
C LYS A 49 2.47 -0.90 21.04
N GLU A 50 3.48 -1.41 20.34
CA GLU A 50 4.41 -2.38 20.90
C GLU A 50 5.34 -1.75 21.94
N SER A 51 5.73 -0.49 21.75
CA SER A 51 6.57 0.25 22.70
C SER A 51 5.92 0.48 24.06
N GLU A 52 4.59 0.59 24.13
CA GLU A 52 3.86 0.72 25.39
C GLU A 52 4.08 -0.47 26.33
N LYS A 53 4.47 -1.63 25.78
CA LYS A 53 4.75 -2.85 26.54
C LYS A 53 6.21 -2.98 26.96
N THR A 54 7.07 -2.04 26.56
CA THR A 54 8.50 -2.06 26.87
C THR A 54 8.87 -0.99 27.89
N LYS A 55 10.05 -1.11 28.50
CA LYS A 55 10.54 -0.12 29.46
C LYS A 55 11.13 1.07 28.70
N SER A 56 10.94 2.27 29.25
CA SER A 56 11.66 3.46 28.77
C SER A 56 13.16 3.29 28.98
N VAL A 57 13.95 3.77 28.02
CA VAL A 57 15.42 3.74 28.05
C VAL A 57 15.95 5.17 27.96
N SER A 58 17.07 5.44 28.64
CA SER A 58 17.67 6.77 28.59
C SER A 58 18.43 6.99 27.28
N ARG A 59 18.53 8.26 26.85
CA ARG A 59 19.36 8.62 25.70
C ARG A 59 20.81 8.13 25.88
N ASN A 60 21.37 8.23 27.09
CA ASN A 60 22.75 7.81 27.36
C ASN A 60 22.97 6.32 27.10
N ASP A 61 22.01 5.47 27.48
CA ASP A 61 22.09 4.03 27.26
C ASP A 61 22.09 3.69 25.77
N ILE A 62 21.27 4.39 24.97
CA ILE A 62 21.25 4.24 23.50
C ILE A 62 22.59 4.63 22.90
N PHE A 63 23.14 5.79 23.27
CA PHE A 63 24.40 6.27 22.71
C PHE A 63 25.61 5.42 23.10
N LYS A 64 25.55 4.73 24.25
CA LYS A 64 26.58 3.78 24.66
C LYS A 64 26.65 2.57 23.71
N ILE A 65 25.50 2.11 23.20
CA ILE A 65 25.41 1.01 22.23
C ILE A 65 25.82 1.48 20.83
N LEU A 66 25.45 2.69 20.41
CA LEU A 66 25.73 3.17 19.04
C LEU A 66 27.19 3.63 18.82
N LYS A 67 27.95 3.86 19.89
CA LYS A 67 29.35 4.33 19.83
C LYS A 67 30.39 3.25 20.08
N SER A 68 29.96 1.99 20.23
CA SER A 68 30.84 0.81 20.24
C SER A 68 31.12 0.32 18.83
#